data_AF-A0A195AW90-F1
#
_entry.id   AF-A0A195AW90-F1
#
_cell.length_a   1.000
_cell.length_b   1.000
_cell.length_c   1.000
_cell.angle_alpha   90.00
_cell.angle_beta   90.00
_cell.angle_gamma   90.00
#
_symmetry.space_group_name_H-M   'P 1'
#
loop_
_entity.id
_entity.type
_entity.pdbx_description
1 polymer ?
#
loop_
_entity_poly.entity_id
_entity_poly.type
_entity_poly.pdbx_seq_one_letter_code
_entity_poly.pdbx_strand_id
1 'polypeptide(L)'
;MRLPTGNDDLPIFLLFLLGVLASRSYCLEVLYAINAGGEAHTDSYGIHFARDPLMGKVGTASDYGKQLIIGRIGNVDQILYQTERYHHNTFGYDIPINQDGNYVMILKFCEVYFNSPNMKVFDVVLNGDHTVVTDLDIFERVGRGVAHDEYVPFKVQGGKLIYNDEESDILAGKIRVEFIKVVD
;
A
#
# COMPACT_ATOMS: atom_id res chain seq x y z
N MET A 1 -66.79 35.69 18.38
CA MET A 1 -66.35 37.00 18.92
C MET A 1 -65.19 37.47 18.04
N ARG A 2 -65.24 38.67 17.48
CA ARG A 2 -64.25 39.16 16.48
C ARG A 2 -63.60 40.47 16.98
N LEU A 3 -62.33 40.63 16.59
CA LEU A 3 -61.39 41.78 16.60
C LEU A 3 -60.42 41.86 17.80
N PRO A 4 -59.17 42.34 17.62
CA PRO A 4 -58.67 43.19 16.52
C PRO A 4 -57.39 42.74 15.79
N THR A 5 -57.17 43.43 14.66
CA THR A 5 -56.02 43.47 13.76
C THR A 5 -54.91 44.39 14.28
N GLY A 6 -53.64 44.02 14.04
CA GLY A 6 -52.50 44.93 13.92
C GLY A 6 -51.68 45.13 15.20
N ASN A 7 -50.52 44.50 15.27
CA ASN A 7 -49.27 45.19 14.96
C ASN A 7 -48.15 44.17 14.76
N ASP A 8 -47.35 44.42 13.74
CA ASP A 8 -46.16 43.68 13.36
C ASP A 8 -45.14 43.69 14.48
N ASP A 9 -44.64 42.51 14.83
CA ASP A 9 -43.28 42.28 15.32
C ASP A 9 -43.09 40.76 15.35
N LEU A 10 -42.82 40.17 14.18
CA LEU A 10 -42.22 38.84 14.12
C LEU A 10 -40.81 38.97 14.72
N PRO A 11 -40.47 38.28 15.83
CA PRO A 11 -39.08 37.97 16.04
C PRO A 11 -38.69 37.02 14.91
N ILE A 12 -37.86 37.53 13.99
CA ILE A 12 -37.13 36.71 13.03
C ILE A 12 -36.29 35.76 13.88
N PHE A 13 -36.85 34.58 14.16
CA PHE A 13 -36.06 33.43 14.58
C PHE A 13 -35.20 33.06 13.38
N LEU A 14 -34.04 33.71 13.30
CA LEU A 14 -32.95 33.31 12.44
C LEU A 14 -32.50 31.94 12.95
N LEU A 15 -33.14 30.89 12.45
CA LEU A 15 -32.71 29.52 12.64
C LEU A 15 -31.38 29.39 11.89
N PHE A 16 -30.28 29.64 12.59
CA PHE A 16 -28.94 29.32 12.11
C PHE A 16 -28.88 27.79 12.00
N LEU A 17 -29.27 27.27 10.84
CA LEU A 17 -28.97 25.90 10.47
C LEU A 17 -27.46 25.85 10.24
N LEU A 18 -26.70 25.64 11.31
CA LEU A 18 -25.28 25.33 11.21
C LEU A 18 -25.20 23.95 10.58
N GLY A 19 -25.21 23.91 9.25
CA GLY A 19 -24.86 22.73 8.48
C GLY A 19 -23.39 22.44 8.78
N VAL A 20 -23.14 21.59 9.78
CA VAL A 20 -21.84 20.99 9.98
C VAL A 20 -21.61 20.09 8.76
N LEU A 21 -21.03 20.66 7.71
CA LEU A 21 -20.34 19.88 6.70
C LEU A 21 -19.14 19.25 7.41
N ALA A 22 -19.37 18.13 8.07
CA ALA A 22 -18.28 17.25 8.48
C ALA A 22 -17.62 16.81 7.17
N SER A 23 -16.48 17.42 6.83
CA SER A 23 -15.56 16.84 5.88
C SER A 23 -15.25 15.44 6.40
N ARG A 24 -15.77 14.41 5.73
CA ARG A 24 -15.23 13.06 5.90
C ARG A 24 -13.80 13.13 5.41
N SER A 25 -12.86 13.28 6.34
CA SER A 25 -11.48 12.88 6.09
C SER A 25 -11.52 11.37 5.92
N TYR A 26 -11.56 10.92 4.67
CA TYR A 26 -11.27 9.53 4.35
C TYR A 26 -9.78 9.33 4.60
N CYS A 27 -9.42 8.95 5.83
CA CYS A 27 -8.17 8.26 6.02
C CYS A 27 -8.30 6.92 5.29
N LEU A 28 -7.36 6.59 4.40
CA LEU A 28 -7.37 5.28 3.74
C LEU A 28 -7.33 4.20 4.83
N GLU A 29 -8.26 3.25 4.75
CA GLU A 29 -8.23 2.09 5.62
C GLU A 29 -7.08 1.17 5.18
N VAL A 30 -6.16 0.88 6.09
CA VAL A 30 -5.12 -0.11 5.83
C VAL A 30 -5.67 -1.49 6.19
N LEU A 31 -6.02 -2.25 5.16
CA LEU A 31 -6.59 -3.58 5.31
C LEU A 31 -5.53 -4.65 5.60
N TYR A 32 -4.32 -4.45 5.07
CA TYR A 32 -3.21 -5.38 5.24
C TYR A 32 -1.87 -4.67 5.02
N ALA A 33 -0.91 -4.93 5.91
CA ALA A 33 0.45 -4.41 5.82
C ALA A 33 1.43 -5.44 6.39
N ILE A 34 2.54 -5.70 5.69
CA ILE A 34 3.55 -6.66 6.09
C ILE A 34 4.95 -6.05 5.98
N ASN A 35 5.81 -6.36 6.96
CA ASN A 35 7.21 -6.00 6.90
C ASN A 35 8.01 -7.17 6.29
N ALA A 36 8.29 -7.12 4.99
CA ALA A 36 9.02 -8.16 4.29
C ALA A 36 10.43 -8.35 4.88
N GLY A 37 10.78 -9.60 5.22
CA GLY A 37 12.03 -9.97 5.86
C GLY A 37 12.17 -9.58 7.33
N GLY A 38 11.18 -8.89 7.91
CA GLY A 38 11.30 -8.30 9.23
C GLY A 38 10.24 -8.74 10.23
N GLU A 39 10.45 -8.32 11.47
CA GLU A 39 9.48 -8.41 12.56
C GLU A 39 8.37 -7.35 12.40
N ALA A 40 7.30 -7.49 13.18
CA ALA A 40 6.21 -6.53 13.18
C ALA A 40 6.68 -5.12 13.59
N HIS A 41 6.11 -4.09 12.97
CA HIS A 41 6.49 -2.71 13.19
C HIS A 41 5.28 -1.78 13.03
N THR A 42 5.26 -0.67 13.76
CA THR A 42 4.25 0.38 13.58
C THR A 42 4.95 1.65 13.13
N ASP A 43 4.55 2.16 11.98
CA ASP A 43 5.16 3.33 11.36
C ASP A 43 4.72 4.65 12.03
N SER A 44 5.29 5.76 11.56
CA SER A 44 5.03 7.11 12.04
C SER A 44 3.59 7.60 11.81
N TYR A 45 2.84 6.95 10.92
CA TYR A 45 1.42 7.21 10.67
C TYR A 45 0.50 6.29 11.50
N GLY A 46 1.07 5.40 12.31
CA GLY A 46 0.32 4.46 13.14
C GLY A 46 -0.11 3.19 12.40
N ILE A 47 0.38 2.96 11.19
CA ILE A 47 0.07 1.75 10.41
C ILE A 47 0.86 0.58 11.02
N HIS A 48 0.15 -0.47 11.42
CA HIS A 48 0.77 -1.69 11.93
C HIS A 48 1.11 -2.66 10.79
N PHE A 49 2.38 -2.80 10.50
CA PHE A 49 2.94 -3.84 9.63
C PHE A 49 3.13 -5.12 10.43
N ALA A 50 2.46 -6.19 10.02
CA ALA A 50 2.66 -7.50 10.59
C ALA A 50 4.06 -8.04 10.25
N ARG A 51 4.58 -8.95 11.11
CA ARG A 51 5.78 -9.73 10.79
C ARG A 51 5.57 -10.49 9.49
N ASP A 52 6.64 -10.64 8.72
CA ASP A 52 6.63 -11.40 7.48
C ASP A 52 6.01 -12.82 7.62
N PRO A 53 4.91 -13.13 6.91
CA PRO A 53 4.26 -14.45 6.97
C PRO A 53 5.06 -15.58 6.31
N LEU A 54 6.06 -15.24 5.49
CA LEU A 54 6.98 -16.17 4.81
C LEU A 54 8.26 -16.41 5.60
N MET A 55 8.41 -15.84 6.80
CA MET A 55 9.56 -16.08 7.68
C MET A 55 9.80 -17.59 7.88
N GLY A 56 11.01 -18.05 7.55
CA GLY A 56 11.41 -19.45 7.63
C GLY A 56 10.78 -20.39 6.59
N LYS A 57 10.14 -19.86 5.53
CA LYS A 57 9.45 -20.67 4.49
C LYS A 57 10.01 -20.48 3.09
N VAL A 58 9.80 -19.32 2.48
CA VAL A 58 10.12 -19.04 1.07
C VAL A 58 10.97 -17.77 0.99
N GLY A 59 12.06 -17.84 0.23
CA GLY A 59 13.02 -16.74 0.12
C GLY A 59 13.81 -16.52 1.39
N THR A 60 14.73 -15.57 1.32
CA THR A 60 15.63 -15.23 2.42
C THR A 60 15.23 -13.89 3.01
N ALA A 61 14.96 -13.89 4.31
CA ALA A 61 14.86 -12.67 5.10
C ALA A 61 16.27 -12.11 5.34
N SER A 62 16.43 -10.82 5.17
CA SER A 62 17.70 -10.11 5.34
C SER A 62 17.44 -8.80 6.08
N ASP A 63 18.32 -8.46 7.01
CA ASP A 63 18.38 -7.16 7.65
C ASP A 63 19.66 -6.39 7.28
N TYR A 64 20.28 -6.76 6.15
CA TYR A 64 21.50 -6.15 5.63
C TYR A 64 21.37 -4.62 5.49
N GLY A 65 20.16 -4.12 5.24
CA GLY A 65 19.88 -2.68 5.15
C GLY A 65 20.09 -1.92 6.47
N LYS A 66 20.08 -2.58 7.64
CA LYS A 66 20.25 -1.92 8.96
C LYS A 66 21.60 -1.22 9.14
N GLN A 67 22.59 -1.55 8.32
CA GLN A 67 23.88 -0.85 8.31
C GLN A 67 23.82 0.54 7.63
N LEU A 68 22.71 0.87 6.96
CA LEU A 68 22.51 2.11 6.23
C LEU A 68 21.51 3.00 6.94
N ILE A 69 21.72 4.31 6.81
CA ILE A 69 20.65 5.29 7.03
C ILE A 69 19.88 5.40 5.72
N ILE A 70 18.59 5.06 5.74
CA ILE A 70 17.77 5.09 4.53
C ILE A 70 17.38 6.53 4.19
N GLY A 71 17.65 6.96 2.97
CA GLY A 71 17.29 8.29 2.48
C GLY A 71 15.78 8.47 2.28
N ARG A 72 15.30 9.72 2.45
CA ARG A 72 13.89 10.16 2.25
C ARG A 72 12.87 9.62 3.25
N ILE A 73 13.30 8.96 4.32
CA ILE A 73 12.41 8.41 5.34
C ILE A 73 12.82 8.83 6.75
N GLY A 74 11.85 8.97 7.65
CA GLY A 74 12.10 9.28 9.06
C GLY A 74 12.67 8.08 9.83
N ASN A 75 13.33 8.34 10.96
CA ASN A 75 14.02 7.32 11.75
C ASN A 75 13.13 6.13 12.18
N VAL A 76 11.86 6.39 12.51
CA VAL A 76 10.92 5.34 12.95
C VAL A 76 10.67 4.35 11.81
N ASP A 77 10.51 4.86 10.58
CA ASP A 77 10.06 4.08 9.43
C ASP A 77 11.22 3.43 8.67
N GLN A 78 12.49 3.76 9.02
CA GLN A 78 13.67 3.19 8.36
C GLN A 78 13.63 1.66 8.34
N ILE A 79 13.13 1.03 9.40
CA ILE A 79 13.10 -0.44 9.49
C ILE A 79 12.33 -1.09 8.34
N LEU A 80 11.29 -0.44 7.82
CA LEU A 80 10.48 -0.93 6.69
C LEU A 80 11.25 -0.96 5.35
N TYR A 81 12.41 -0.30 5.30
CA TYR A 81 13.32 -0.28 4.15
C TYR A 81 14.68 -0.90 4.47
N GLN A 82 14.93 -1.30 5.73
CA GLN A 82 16.17 -1.93 6.17
C GLN A 82 16.07 -3.45 6.25
N THR A 83 14.85 -3.99 6.44
CA THR A 83 14.57 -5.42 6.28
C THR A 83 14.01 -5.70 4.89
N GLU A 84 14.45 -6.80 4.29
CA GLU A 84 14.01 -7.22 2.97
C GLU A 84 13.75 -8.73 2.92
N ARG A 85 12.86 -9.15 2.03
CA ARG A 85 12.82 -10.52 1.54
C ARG A 85 13.30 -10.54 0.11
N TYR A 86 14.36 -11.30 -0.14
CA TYR A 86 14.82 -11.57 -1.50
C TYR A 86 14.71 -13.06 -1.82
N HIS A 87 14.72 -13.39 -3.10
CA HIS A 87 14.73 -14.77 -3.57
C HIS A 87 15.50 -14.86 -4.89
N HIS A 88 16.12 -16.00 -5.15
CA HIS A 88 16.80 -16.26 -6.44
C HIS A 88 15.85 -16.72 -7.57
N ASN A 89 14.55 -16.86 -7.27
CA ASN A 89 13.47 -17.34 -8.13
C ASN A 89 12.20 -16.54 -7.79
N THR A 90 11.09 -16.78 -8.49
CA THR A 90 9.80 -16.18 -8.18
C THR A 90 9.30 -16.54 -6.79
N PHE A 91 8.77 -15.55 -6.07
CA PHE A 91 8.02 -15.72 -4.84
C PHE A 91 6.89 -14.69 -4.76
N GLY A 92 5.96 -14.85 -3.83
CA GLY A 92 4.86 -13.90 -3.68
C GLY A 92 4.10 -14.03 -2.36
N TYR A 93 3.27 -13.02 -2.08
CA TYR A 93 2.40 -12.96 -0.91
C TYR A 93 0.94 -13.11 -1.33
N ASP A 94 0.19 -13.94 -0.59
CA ASP A 94 -1.26 -13.98 -0.70
C ASP A 94 -1.87 -13.00 0.30
N ILE A 95 -2.61 -12.03 -0.20
CA ILE A 95 -3.22 -10.96 0.57
C ILE A 95 -4.73 -11.20 0.62
N PRO A 96 -5.32 -11.33 1.82
CA PRO A 96 -6.76 -11.51 1.94
C PRO A 96 -7.51 -10.27 1.43
N ILE A 97 -8.54 -10.49 0.62
CA ILE A 97 -9.42 -9.43 0.12
C ILE A 97 -10.87 -9.96 0.11
N ASN A 98 -11.75 -9.27 0.83
CA ASN A 98 -13.10 -9.75 1.11
C ASN A 98 -14.20 -8.71 0.84
N GLN A 99 -13.83 -7.55 0.30
CA GLN A 99 -14.76 -6.47 0.00
C GLN A 99 -14.53 -5.99 -1.43
N ASP A 100 -15.61 -5.53 -2.06
CA ASP A 100 -15.53 -4.77 -3.30
C ASP A 100 -15.11 -3.34 -2.97
N GLY A 101 -14.31 -2.71 -3.85
CA GLY A 101 -13.80 -1.37 -3.61
C GLY A 101 -12.65 -0.98 -4.52
N ASN A 102 -12.19 0.26 -4.34
CA ASN A 102 -10.96 0.75 -4.96
C ASN A 102 -9.84 0.64 -3.93
N TYR A 103 -8.72 0.07 -4.35
CA TYR A 103 -7.57 -0.26 -3.52
C TYR A 103 -6.32 0.38 -4.08
N VAL A 104 -5.34 0.61 -3.22
CA VAL A 104 -3.97 0.95 -3.61
C VAL A 104 -3.04 0.01 -2.85
N MET A 105 -2.29 -0.81 -3.58
CA MET A 105 -1.17 -1.56 -3.01
C MET A 105 0.08 -0.69 -3.08
N ILE A 106 0.73 -0.50 -1.93
CA ILE A 106 1.99 0.24 -1.84
C ILE A 106 3.10 -0.77 -1.61
N LEU A 107 4.01 -0.89 -2.57
CA LEU A 107 5.19 -1.75 -2.47
C LEU A 107 6.38 -0.88 -2.09
N LYS A 108 6.96 -1.17 -0.94
CA LYS A 108 8.09 -0.42 -0.38
C LYS A 108 9.39 -1.17 -0.66
N PHE A 109 10.31 -0.51 -1.33
CA PHE A 109 11.58 -1.08 -1.79
C PHE A 109 12.77 -0.22 -1.39
N CYS A 110 13.91 -0.87 -1.19
CA CYS A 110 15.20 -0.22 -1.08
C CYS A 110 16.28 -1.17 -1.60
N GLU A 111 17.14 -0.70 -2.52
CA GLU A 111 18.35 -1.45 -2.85
C GLU A 111 19.37 -1.24 -1.74
N VAL A 112 19.79 -2.32 -1.08
CA VAL A 112 20.73 -2.26 0.05
C VAL A 112 22.04 -3.01 -0.23
N TYR A 113 22.10 -3.82 -1.29
CA TYR A 113 23.20 -4.73 -1.58
C TYR A 113 23.98 -4.33 -2.84
N PHE A 114 23.30 -4.20 -3.98
CA PHE A 114 23.92 -3.90 -5.27
C PHE A 114 24.33 -2.42 -5.38
N ASN A 115 25.41 -2.17 -6.13
CA ASN A 115 26.05 -0.86 -6.23
C ASN A 115 26.05 -0.28 -7.67
N SER A 116 25.30 -0.90 -8.59
CA SER A 116 25.20 -0.49 -9.99
C SER A 116 23.83 -0.88 -10.57
N PRO A 117 23.36 -0.20 -11.63
CA PRO A 117 22.18 -0.62 -12.38
C PRO A 117 22.37 -1.98 -13.06
N ASN A 118 21.27 -2.59 -13.49
CA ASN A 118 21.13 -3.87 -14.18
C ASN A 118 21.64 -5.09 -13.39
N MET A 119 21.89 -4.94 -12.08
CA MET A 119 22.37 -6.05 -11.24
C MET A 119 21.22 -6.86 -10.62
N LYS A 120 20.05 -6.22 -10.44
CA LYS A 120 18.82 -6.86 -9.96
C LYS A 120 17.63 -6.19 -10.63
N VAL A 121 17.06 -6.91 -11.58
CA VAL A 121 15.87 -6.52 -12.34
C VAL A 121 14.81 -7.59 -12.14
N PHE A 122 13.58 -7.19 -11.84
CA PHE A 122 12.46 -8.09 -11.62
C PHE A 122 11.14 -7.43 -11.99
N ASP A 123 10.15 -8.24 -12.33
CA ASP A 123 8.78 -7.79 -12.51
C ASP A 123 7.98 -7.97 -11.23
N VAL A 124 6.92 -7.19 -11.09
CA VAL A 124 5.85 -7.42 -10.12
C VAL A 124 4.58 -7.79 -10.86
N VAL A 125 4.04 -8.97 -10.55
CA VAL A 125 2.78 -9.47 -11.11
C VAL A 125 1.72 -9.53 -10.03
N LEU A 126 0.54 -9.01 -10.33
CA LEU A 126 -0.63 -9.01 -9.47
C LEU A 126 -1.67 -10.00 -9.99
N ASN A 127 -2.13 -10.85 -9.09
CA ASN A 127 -3.13 -11.88 -9.29
C ASN A 127 -2.82 -12.82 -10.47
N GLY A 128 -1.53 -13.13 -10.69
CA GLY A 128 -1.05 -14.05 -11.73
C GLY A 128 -1.07 -13.52 -13.17
N ASP A 129 -1.95 -12.55 -13.45
CA ASP A 129 -2.25 -12.12 -14.83
C ASP A 129 -1.74 -10.71 -15.15
N HIS A 130 -1.57 -9.85 -14.15
CA HIS A 130 -1.30 -8.42 -14.37
C HIS A 130 0.14 -8.06 -14.04
N THR A 131 1.00 -7.82 -15.03
CA THR A 131 2.30 -7.20 -14.76
C THR A 131 2.08 -5.73 -14.38
N VAL A 132 2.20 -5.43 -13.09
CA VAL A 132 1.92 -4.10 -12.52
C VAL A 132 3.16 -3.21 -12.42
N VAL A 133 4.34 -3.82 -12.36
CA VAL A 133 5.63 -3.12 -12.48
C VAL A 133 6.53 -3.98 -13.35
N THR A 134 7.08 -3.41 -14.42
CA THR A 134 7.95 -4.11 -15.38
C THR A 134 9.40 -3.64 -15.22
N ASP A 135 10.35 -4.57 -15.34
CA ASP A 135 11.79 -4.34 -15.33
C ASP A 135 12.24 -3.43 -14.17
N LEU A 136 11.77 -3.71 -12.96
CA LEU A 136 12.10 -2.90 -11.80
C LEU A 136 13.56 -3.11 -11.39
N ASP A 137 14.39 -2.10 -11.67
CA ASP A 137 15.69 -1.89 -11.06
C ASP A 137 15.62 -0.76 -10.02
N ILE A 138 15.60 -1.11 -8.74
CA ILE A 138 15.53 -0.12 -7.65
C ILE A 138 16.79 0.78 -7.63
N PHE A 139 17.96 0.23 -7.94
CA PHE A 139 19.20 1.00 -7.99
C PHE A 139 19.15 2.06 -9.09
N GLU A 140 18.68 1.68 -10.28
CA GLU A 140 18.53 2.63 -11.39
C GLU A 140 17.55 3.76 -11.04
N ARG A 141 16.45 3.44 -10.33
CA ARG A 141 15.43 4.43 -9.94
C ARG A 141 15.93 5.43 -8.91
N VAL A 142 16.58 4.97 -7.84
CA VAL A 142 16.87 5.82 -6.68
C VAL A 142 18.28 5.67 -6.08
N GLY A 143 19.08 4.74 -6.58
CA GLY A 143 20.38 4.37 -6.04
C GLY A 143 20.29 3.48 -4.80
N ARG A 144 21.43 3.21 -4.17
CA ARG A 144 21.53 2.37 -2.97
C ARG A 144 21.17 3.15 -1.70
N GLY A 145 20.39 2.54 -0.82
CA GLY A 145 20.05 3.08 0.50
C GLY A 145 19.03 4.22 0.46
N VAL A 146 18.19 4.28 -0.56
CA VAL A 146 17.14 5.29 -0.71
C VAL A 146 15.79 4.59 -0.80
N ALA A 147 14.81 5.07 -0.03
CA ALA A 147 13.45 4.55 -0.08
C ALA A 147 12.81 4.80 -1.46
N HIS A 148 12.18 3.76 -2.01
CA HIS A 148 11.41 3.78 -3.25
C HIS A 148 10.06 3.09 -3.04
N ASP A 149 8.98 3.72 -3.50
CA ASP A 149 7.63 3.20 -3.34
C ASP A 149 6.95 3.09 -4.72
N GLU A 150 6.36 1.94 -4.99
CA GLU A 150 5.45 1.75 -6.12
C GLU A 150 4.00 1.76 -5.64
N TYR A 151 3.16 2.55 -6.30
CA TYR A 151 1.74 2.70 -5.99
C TYR A 151 0.92 2.02 -7.09
N VAL A 152 0.25 0.92 -6.75
CA VAL A 152 -0.52 0.11 -7.69
C VAL A 152 -2.01 0.25 -7.36
N PRO A 153 -2.75 1.16 -8.00
CA PRO A 153 -4.20 1.25 -7.86
C PRO A 153 -4.88 0.11 -8.61
N PHE A 154 -5.86 -0.53 -7.99
CA PHE A 154 -6.70 -1.56 -8.62
C PHE A 154 -8.11 -1.53 -8.02
N LYS A 155 -9.04 -2.22 -8.66
CA LYS A 155 -10.42 -2.32 -8.18
C LYS A 155 -10.78 -3.79 -7.96
N VAL A 156 -11.57 -4.05 -6.91
CA VAL A 156 -12.24 -5.34 -6.71
C VAL A 156 -13.73 -5.15 -6.91
N GLN A 157 -14.31 -5.99 -7.76
CA GLN A 157 -15.75 -5.98 -8.01
C GLN A 157 -16.24 -7.38 -8.34
N GLY A 158 -17.23 -7.87 -7.60
CA GLY A 158 -17.90 -9.13 -7.92
C GLY A 158 -16.97 -10.35 -7.94
N GLY A 159 -15.97 -10.38 -7.06
CA GLY A 159 -14.98 -11.48 -7.01
C GLY A 159 -13.90 -11.42 -8.09
N LYS A 160 -13.75 -10.28 -8.77
CA LYS A 160 -12.69 -10.04 -9.77
C LYS A 160 -11.78 -8.90 -9.33
N LEU A 161 -10.50 -9.01 -9.69
CA LEU A 161 -9.55 -7.91 -9.66
C LEU A 161 -9.53 -7.25 -11.04
N ILE A 162 -9.57 -5.92 -11.05
CA ILE A 162 -9.53 -5.10 -12.26
C ILE A 162 -8.32 -4.18 -12.16
N TYR A 163 -7.42 -4.28 -13.13
CA TYR A 163 -6.23 -3.43 -13.27
C TYR A 163 -6.12 -2.98 -14.73
N ASN A 164 -6.01 -1.66 -14.98
CA ASN A 164 -5.97 -1.10 -16.33
C ASN A 164 -7.05 -1.64 -17.30
N ASP A 165 -8.29 -1.76 -16.82
CA ASP A 165 -9.45 -2.31 -17.54
C ASP A 165 -9.37 -3.81 -17.88
N GLU A 166 -8.34 -4.52 -17.44
CA GLU A 166 -8.23 -5.98 -17.54
C GLU A 166 -8.71 -6.65 -16.25
N GLU A 167 -9.41 -7.78 -16.39
CA GLU A 167 -9.98 -8.53 -15.26
C GLU A 167 -9.25 -9.85 -15.02
N SER A 168 -9.08 -10.22 -13.75
CA SER A 168 -8.74 -11.60 -13.35
C SER A 168 -9.57 -12.06 -12.15
N ASP A 169 -9.77 -13.38 -12.04
CA ASP A 169 -10.59 -13.95 -10.97
C ASP A 169 -9.84 -13.95 -9.63
N ILE A 170 -10.52 -13.54 -8.56
CA ILE A 170 -10.00 -13.65 -7.19
C ILE A 170 -10.36 -15.03 -6.66
N LEU A 171 -9.33 -15.84 -6.41
CA LEU A 171 -9.51 -17.21 -5.92
C LEU A 171 -9.37 -17.26 -4.41
N ALA A 172 -10.28 -17.98 -3.76
CA ALA A 172 -10.27 -18.20 -2.31
C ALA A 172 -10.21 -16.91 -1.45
N GLY A 173 -10.74 -15.79 -1.96
CA GLY A 173 -10.75 -14.50 -1.26
C GLY A 173 -9.36 -13.89 -1.04
N LYS A 174 -8.41 -14.18 -1.94
CA LYS A 174 -7.05 -13.66 -1.88
C LYS A 174 -6.60 -13.17 -3.24
N ILE A 175 -5.87 -12.06 -3.23
CA ILE A 175 -5.04 -11.65 -4.37
C ILE A 175 -3.60 -12.05 -4.09
N ARG A 176 -2.85 -12.32 -5.14
CA ARG A 176 -1.44 -12.71 -5.02
C ARG A 176 -0.55 -11.66 -5.64
N VAL A 177 0.46 -11.17 -4.92
CA VAL A 177 1.51 -10.31 -5.49
C VAL A 177 2.79 -11.11 -5.61
N GLU A 178 3.34 -11.21 -6.82
CA GLU A 178 4.50 -12.04 -7.15
C GLU A 178 5.64 -11.16 -7.65
N PHE A 179 6.85 -11.47 -7.20
CA PHE A 179 8.10 -10.85 -7.63
C PHE A 179 8.80 -11.85 -8.53
N ILE A 180 8.79 -11.58 -9.83
CA ILE A 180 9.27 -12.49 -10.87
C ILE A 180 10.67 -12.07 -11.28
N LYS A 181 11.62 -13.00 -11.16
CA LYS A 181 12.94 -12.78 -11.74
C LYS A 181 12.81 -12.76 -13.26
N VAL A 182 13.18 -11.64 -13.89
CA VAL A 182 13.34 -11.58 -15.34
C VAL A 182 14.54 -12.47 -15.70
N VAL A 183 14.32 -13.43 -16.60
CA VAL A 183 15.37 -14.29 -17.13
C VAL A 183 15.77 -13.71 -18.48
N ASP A 184 17.01 -13.25 -18.58
CA ASP A 184 17.65 -12.89 -19.87
C ASP A 184 17.76 -14.10 -20.81
#